data_AF-A0A3D9HK53-F1
#
_entry.id   AF-A0A3D9HK53-F1
#
_cell.length_a   1.000
_cell.length_b   1.000
_cell.length_c   1.000
_cell.angle_alpha   90.00
_cell.angle_beta   90.00
_cell.angle_gamma   90.00
#
_symmetry.space_group_name_H-M   'P 1'
#
loop_
_entity.id
_entity.type
_entity.pdbx_description
1 polymer ?
#
loop_
_entity_poly.entity_id
_entity_poly.type
_entity_poly.pdbx_seq_one_letter_code
_entity_poly.pdbx_strand_id
1 'polypeptide(L)'
;MAFFLVAEALIRKRWSGLGLSETQKHMNVYLPIAEISVNIVTILALGGGVGLLSGIYGVGGGFLITPLLIFLGVPSPVAVATGANQIVASSVSGVLAHWRRGNVDLVMGAVLLVGGIIGSTVGVWLFAWLRSLGQIDLIIKLSYVVFLGIVGTLMMVESVSALIKSKRSGGNSASSRKHNRLHHLPLKMRFRKSKLYISALLPLGIGFLVGILSAIMGVGGGFIMVPAMIYLLGMPTAVVIGTSLFQIIFVAANATFLQALLNQTVDVVLALLLLVGGVIGAQIGTRIGAKLKAEQLRGLLAAMVLAVCGKILIDLMVPPDLIYSLDILNK
;
A
#
# COMPACT_ATOMS: atom_id res chain seq x y z
N MET A 1 -3.24 7.16 13.64
CA MET A 1 -2.86 8.58 13.48
C MET A 1 -2.50 9.22 14.82
N ALA A 2 -3.38 9.17 15.83
CA ALA A 2 -3.07 9.64 17.19
C ALA A 2 -1.80 9.02 17.78
N PHE A 3 -1.59 7.70 17.68
CA PHE A 3 -0.36 7.06 18.18
C PHE A 3 0.92 7.57 17.50
N PHE A 4 0.89 7.88 16.21
CA PHE A 4 2.08 8.29 15.44
C PHE A 4 2.35 9.79 15.55
N LEU A 5 1.30 10.63 15.56
CA LEU A 5 1.41 12.07 15.83
C LEU A 5 1.76 12.33 17.30
N VAL A 6 1.22 11.54 18.23
CA VAL A 6 1.60 11.60 19.66
C VAL A 6 3.01 11.06 19.85
N ALA A 7 3.43 10.01 19.12
CA ALA A 7 4.82 9.57 19.14
C ALA A 7 5.76 10.64 18.57
N GLU A 8 5.46 11.23 17.42
CA GLU A 8 6.27 12.30 16.82
C GLU A 8 6.31 13.56 17.71
N ALA A 9 5.17 13.95 18.30
CA ALA A 9 5.08 15.08 19.22
C ALA A 9 5.79 14.80 20.56
N LEU A 10 5.69 13.59 21.11
CA LEU A 10 6.42 13.17 22.32
C LEU A 10 7.92 13.06 22.06
N ILE A 11 8.33 12.60 20.88
CA ILE A 11 9.73 12.53 20.47
C ILE A 11 10.26 13.96 20.29
N ARG A 12 9.58 14.85 19.55
CA ARG A 12 9.96 16.27 19.44
C ARG A 12 10.07 16.96 20.80
N LYS A 13 9.09 16.77 21.68
CA LYS A 13 8.99 17.47 22.98
C LYS A 13 9.96 16.92 24.03
N ARG A 14 10.32 15.62 23.98
CA ARG A 14 11.30 15.02 24.89
C ARG A 14 12.74 15.30 24.47
N TRP A 15 12.98 15.52 23.18
CA TRP A 15 14.31 15.80 22.64
C TRP A 15 14.66 17.29 22.55
N SER A 16 13.69 18.20 22.60
CA SER A 16 13.95 19.65 22.69
C SER A 16 14.49 20.10 24.06
N GLY A 17 14.39 19.26 25.10
CA GLY A 17 14.86 19.56 26.46
C GLY A 17 16.26 19.03 26.80
N LEU A 18 16.87 18.24 25.91
CA LEU A 18 18.22 17.69 26.07
C LEU A 18 19.09 18.35 25.01
N GLY A 19 20.06 19.17 25.39
CA GLY A 19 20.94 19.95 24.49
C GLY A 19 21.79 19.10 23.54
N LEU A 20 21.16 18.45 22.56
CA LEU A 20 21.72 17.48 21.62
C LEU A 20 21.76 18.07 20.19
N SER A 21 22.21 19.32 20.05
CA SER A 21 22.31 19.97 18.74
C SER A 21 23.39 19.35 17.83
N GLU A 22 24.45 18.75 18.39
CA GLU A 22 25.52 18.13 17.60
C GLU A 22 25.23 16.72 17.11
N THR A 23 24.54 15.88 17.90
CA THR A 23 24.19 14.50 17.48
C THR A 23 23.13 14.48 16.37
N GLN A 24 22.29 15.52 16.30
CA GLN A 24 21.31 15.70 15.21
C GLN A 24 21.98 15.97 13.84
N LYS A 25 23.20 16.55 13.80
CA LYS A 25 23.96 16.72 12.55
C LYS A 25 24.49 15.39 11.99
N HIS A 26 24.71 14.37 12.83
CA HIS A 26 25.29 13.08 12.43
C HIS A 26 24.27 11.99 12.08
N MET A 27 22.96 12.23 12.27
CA MET A 27 21.91 11.23 12.02
C MET A 27 21.00 11.57 10.83
N ASN A 28 21.28 12.67 10.14
CA ASN A 28 20.56 13.06 8.92
C ASN A 28 21.29 12.47 7.72
N VAL A 29 20.52 11.79 6.87
CA VAL A 29 21.02 11.26 5.59
C VAL A 29 20.43 12.09 4.48
N TYR A 30 21.32 12.52 3.57
CA TYR A 30 20.93 13.18 2.35
C TYR A 30 20.39 12.15 1.37
N LEU A 31 19.18 12.40 0.88
CA LEU A 31 18.53 11.58 -0.13
C LEU A 31 18.91 12.12 -1.52
N PRO A 32 19.79 11.44 -2.28
CA PRO A 32 20.36 11.99 -3.51
C PRO A 32 19.35 12.26 -4.62
N ILE A 33 18.19 11.61 -4.61
CA ILE A 33 17.16 11.79 -5.64
C ILE A 33 16.01 12.65 -5.13
N ALA A 34 15.73 12.61 -3.82
CA ALA A 34 14.71 13.47 -3.22
C ALA A 34 15.23 14.88 -2.88
N GLU A 35 16.55 15.09 -2.92
CA GLU A 35 17.27 16.34 -2.59
C GLU A 35 16.97 16.90 -1.18
N ILE A 36 16.47 16.06 -0.27
CA ILE A 36 16.16 16.43 1.10
C ILE A 36 17.02 15.65 2.10
N SER A 37 17.24 16.26 3.27
CA SER A 37 17.92 15.61 4.41
C SER A 37 16.88 15.15 5.42
N VAL A 38 16.83 13.83 5.68
CA VAL A 38 15.88 13.24 6.62
C VAL A 38 16.63 12.41 7.66
N ASN A 39 16.15 12.43 8.89
CA ASN A 39 16.74 11.65 9.98
C ASN A 39 16.57 10.15 9.73
N ILE A 40 17.67 9.38 9.83
CA ILE A 40 17.69 7.93 9.64
C ILE A 40 16.66 7.22 10.52
N VAL A 41 16.52 7.65 11.78
CA VAL A 41 15.59 7.04 12.74
C VAL A 41 14.16 7.24 12.30
N THR A 42 13.82 8.40 11.73
CA THR A 42 12.48 8.66 11.20
C THR A 42 12.18 7.72 10.04
N ILE A 43 13.10 7.55 9.09
CA ILE A 43 12.92 6.64 7.95
C ILE A 43 12.78 5.19 8.44
N LEU A 44 13.63 4.74 9.36
CA LEU A 44 13.55 3.40 9.94
C LEU A 44 12.24 3.19 10.72
N ALA A 45 11.81 4.17 11.52
CA ALA A 45 10.57 4.11 12.28
C ALA A 45 9.34 4.11 11.36
N LEU A 46 9.37 4.87 10.28
CA LEU A 46 8.31 4.92 9.28
C LEU A 46 8.26 3.60 8.50
N GLY A 47 9.41 3.10 8.05
CA GLY A 47 9.56 1.77 7.47
C GLY A 47 9.02 0.68 8.39
N GLY A 48 9.42 0.71 9.66
CA GLY A 48 8.95 -0.19 10.71
C GLY A 48 7.46 -0.11 11.00
N GLY A 49 6.91 1.10 11.12
CA GLY A 49 5.49 1.32 11.36
C GLY A 49 4.63 0.85 10.19
N VAL A 50 5.00 1.23 8.96
CA VAL A 50 4.29 0.77 7.75
C VAL A 50 4.46 -0.74 7.55
N GLY A 51 5.65 -1.28 7.82
CA GLY A 51 5.90 -2.72 7.83
C GLY A 51 5.01 -3.45 8.83
N LEU A 52 4.90 -2.94 10.05
CA LEU A 52 4.02 -3.47 11.09
C LEU A 52 2.57 -3.54 10.61
N LEU A 53 2.05 -2.44 10.06
CA LEU A 53 0.70 -2.37 9.52
C LEU A 53 0.54 -3.32 8.32
N SER A 54 1.52 -3.37 7.41
CA SER A 54 1.57 -4.31 6.30
C SER A 54 1.46 -5.77 6.79
N GLY A 55 2.20 -6.12 7.84
CA GLY A 55 2.17 -7.47 8.44
C GLY A 55 0.86 -7.79 9.16
N ILE A 56 0.24 -6.80 9.83
CA ILE A 56 -1.04 -6.97 10.53
C ILE A 56 -2.17 -7.21 9.53
N TYR A 57 -2.23 -6.42 8.46
CA TYR A 57 -3.35 -6.44 7.51
C TYR A 57 -3.10 -7.33 6.29
N GLY A 58 -1.85 -7.64 5.97
CA GLY A 58 -1.47 -8.40 4.79
C GLY A 58 -1.70 -7.65 3.47
N VAL A 59 -1.67 -6.31 3.54
CA VAL A 59 -2.08 -5.40 2.46
C VAL A 59 -0.88 -4.86 1.66
N GLY A 60 0.35 -5.13 2.09
CA GLY A 60 1.57 -4.73 1.38
C GLY A 60 2.11 -3.34 1.75
N GLY A 61 1.51 -2.60 2.69
CA GLY A 61 2.05 -1.35 3.27
C GLY A 61 2.15 -0.12 2.35
N GLY A 62 2.19 -0.33 1.04
CA GLY A 62 2.39 0.69 0.01
C GLY A 62 1.38 1.83 0.00
N PHE A 63 0.13 1.50 0.31
CA PHE A 63 -0.94 2.52 0.37
C PHE A 63 -0.68 3.60 1.43
N LEU A 64 0.17 3.32 2.43
CA LEU A 64 0.57 4.28 3.48
C LEU A 64 1.95 4.87 3.25
N ILE A 65 2.91 4.10 2.76
CA ILE A 65 4.29 4.59 2.65
C ILE A 65 4.36 5.83 1.77
N THR A 66 3.76 5.79 0.59
CA THR A 66 3.86 6.88 -0.38
C THR A 66 3.27 8.19 0.17
N PRO A 67 2.02 8.25 0.69
CA PRO A 67 1.51 9.50 1.24
C PRO A 67 2.29 9.95 2.46
N LEU A 68 2.78 9.04 3.32
CA LEU A 68 3.62 9.42 4.46
C LEU A 68 4.95 10.03 4.03
N LEU A 69 5.59 9.50 2.98
CA LEU A 69 6.80 10.08 2.41
C LEU A 69 6.52 11.46 1.79
N ILE A 70 5.39 11.61 1.08
CA ILE A 70 4.95 12.90 0.54
C ILE A 70 4.75 13.92 1.68
N PHE A 71 4.20 13.49 2.82
CA PHE A 71 4.03 14.37 3.98
C PHE A 71 5.35 14.77 4.65
N LEU A 72 6.40 13.97 4.49
CA LEU A 72 7.76 14.32 4.90
C LEU A 72 8.48 15.24 3.90
N GLY A 73 7.82 15.64 2.81
CA GLY A 73 8.40 16.49 1.78
C GLY A 73 9.19 15.73 0.71
N VAL A 74 9.11 14.40 0.66
CA VAL A 74 9.70 13.62 -0.44
C VAL A 74 8.87 13.89 -1.71
N PRO A 75 9.50 14.22 -2.86
CA PRO A 75 8.79 14.40 -4.11
C PRO A 75 7.93 13.17 -4.45
N SER A 76 6.68 13.38 -4.91
CA SER A 76 5.74 12.26 -5.16
C SER A 76 6.32 11.19 -6.10
N PRO A 77 7.06 11.53 -7.17
CA PRO A 77 7.69 10.53 -8.02
C PRO A 77 8.67 9.62 -7.28
N VAL A 78 9.47 10.19 -6.37
CA VAL A 78 10.45 9.45 -5.58
C VAL A 78 9.76 8.61 -4.51
N ALA A 79 8.71 9.15 -3.88
CA ALA A 79 7.90 8.44 -2.90
C ALA A 79 7.23 7.19 -3.49
N VAL A 80 6.65 7.30 -4.69
CA VAL A 80 6.01 6.19 -5.41
C VAL A 80 7.02 5.10 -5.75
N ALA A 81 8.14 5.49 -6.37
CA ALA A 81 9.17 4.60 -6.86
C ALA A 81 9.88 3.85 -5.72
N THR A 82 10.26 4.61 -4.68
CA THR A 82 10.99 4.09 -3.53
C THR A 82 10.08 3.32 -2.58
N GLY A 83 8.82 3.74 -2.42
CA GLY A 83 7.82 3.02 -1.65
C GLY A 83 7.58 1.60 -2.16
N ALA A 84 7.60 1.42 -3.49
CA ALA A 84 7.46 0.11 -4.12
C ALA A 84 8.52 -0.92 -3.67
N ASN A 85 9.74 -0.49 -3.36
CA ASN A 85 10.78 -1.39 -2.83
C ASN A 85 10.44 -1.94 -1.44
N GLN A 86 9.94 -1.08 -0.55
CA GLN A 86 9.53 -1.52 0.79
C GLN A 86 8.39 -2.56 0.72
N ILE A 87 7.47 -2.37 -0.23
CA ILE A 87 6.36 -3.29 -0.46
C ILE A 87 6.89 -4.67 -0.81
N VAL A 88 7.87 -4.78 -1.70
CA VAL A 88 8.48 -6.06 -2.09
C VAL A 88 8.99 -6.78 -0.84
N ALA A 89 9.79 -6.10 -0.02
CA ALA A 89 10.43 -6.73 1.13
C ALA A 89 9.42 -7.16 2.21
N SER A 90 8.46 -6.29 2.55
CA SER A 90 7.40 -6.64 3.51
C SER A 90 6.51 -7.77 2.98
N SER A 91 6.26 -7.80 1.67
CA SER A 91 5.43 -8.83 1.02
C SER A 91 6.14 -10.18 0.96
N VAL A 92 7.45 -10.22 0.68
CA VAL A 92 8.24 -11.47 0.76
C VAL A 92 8.13 -12.09 2.15
N SER A 93 8.35 -11.29 3.19
CA SER A 93 8.21 -11.76 4.58
C SER A 93 6.78 -12.24 4.89
N GLY A 94 5.76 -11.56 4.38
CA GLY A 94 4.36 -11.92 4.56
C GLY A 94 3.97 -13.21 3.84
N VAL A 95 4.34 -13.36 2.56
CA VAL A 95 4.06 -14.57 1.77
C VAL A 95 4.66 -15.79 2.43
N LEU A 96 5.92 -15.72 2.89
CA LEU A 96 6.57 -16.84 3.57
C LEU A 96 5.76 -17.34 4.78
N ALA A 97 5.19 -16.42 5.56
CA ALA A 97 4.35 -16.78 6.71
C ALA A 97 3.02 -17.45 6.29
N HIS A 98 2.39 -16.96 5.22
CA HIS A 98 1.13 -17.53 4.69
C HIS A 98 1.35 -18.83 3.90
N TRP A 99 2.49 -18.98 3.25
CA TRP A 99 2.89 -20.17 2.51
C TRP A 99 3.00 -21.39 3.42
N ARG A 100 3.67 -21.23 4.57
CA ARG A 100 3.79 -22.28 5.60
C ARG A 100 2.43 -22.75 6.12
N ARG A 101 1.39 -21.92 6.04
CA ARG A 101 0.01 -22.24 6.44
C ARG A 101 -0.84 -22.82 5.30
N GLY A 102 -0.28 -22.99 4.11
CA GLY A 102 -0.98 -23.52 2.94
C GLY A 102 -1.99 -22.56 2.30
N ASN A 103 -1.95 -21.27 2.67
CA ASN A 103 -2.95 -20.24 2.33
C ASN A 103 -2.61 -19.44 1.06
N VAL A 104 -1.77 -19.98 0.17
CA VAL A 104 -1.38 -19.33 -1.10
C VAL A 104 -1.93 -20.18 -2.25
N ASP A 105 -2.82 -19.60 -3.07
CA ASP A 105 -3.26 -20.22 -4.33
C ASP A 105 -2.35 -19.72 -5.46
N LEU A 106 -1.34 -20.52 -5.79
CA LEU A 106 -0.35 -20.20 -6.82
C LEU A 106 -0.95 -20.04 -8.21
N VAL A 107 -2.00 -20.80 -8.54
CA VAL A 107 -2.60 -20.76 -9.87
C VAL A 107 -3.36 -19.45 -10.04
N MET A 108 -4.14 -19.08 -9.03
CA MET A 108 -4.81 -17.78 -9.00
C MET A 108 -3.80 -16.63 -8.99
N GLY A 109 -2.76 -16.76 -8.15
CA GLY A 109 -1.66 -15.81 -8.07
C GLY A 109 -0.97 -15.62 -9.42
N ALA A 110 -0.73 -16.68 -10.19
CA ALA A 110 -0.09 -16.62 -11.50
C ALA A 110 -0.96 -15.88 -12.54
N VAL A 111 -2.28 -16.13 -12.57
CA VAL A 111 -3.18 -15.42 -13.50
C VAL A 111 -3.24 -13.93 -13.18
N LEU A 112 -3.37 -13.59 -11.90
CA LEU A 112 -3.31 -12.20 -11.43
C LEU A 112 -1.95 -11.56 -11.72
N LEU A 113 -0.87 -12.33 -11.60
CA LEU A 113 0.49 -11.89 -11.86
C LEU A 113 0.69 -11.53 -13.33
N VAL A 114 0.24 -12.37 -14.27
CA VAL A 114 0.36 -12.07 -15.70
C VAL A 114 -0.35 -10.77 -16.04
N GLY A 115 -1.60 -10.60 -15.59
CA GLY A 115 -2.31 -9.34 -15.75
C GLY A 115 -1.56 -8.18 -15.10
N GLY A 116 -1.06 -8.36 -13.88
CA GLY A 116 -0.39 -7.32 -13.12
C GLY A 116 0.99 -6.91 -13.65
N ILE A 117 1.76 -7.81 -14.26
CA ILE A 117 3.02 -7.45 -14.94
C ILE A 117 2.72 -6.58 -16.16
N ILE A 118 1.75 -6.99 -16.99
CA ILE A 118 1.33 -6.20 -18.16
C ILE A 118 0.80 -4.84 -17.70
N GLY A 119 -0.07 -4.83 -16.69
CA GLY A 119 -0.65 -3.61 -16.14
C GLY A 119 0.37 -2.67 -15.51
N SER A 120 1.33 -3.19 -14.73
CA SER A 120 2.38 -2.36 -14.13
C SER A 120 3.33 -1.79 -15.18
N THR A 121 3.63 -2.54 -16.24
CA THR A 121 4.45 -2.04 -17.36
C THR A 121 3.76 -0.87 -18.05
N VAL A 122 2.48 -1.04 -18.41
CA VAL A 122 1.64 0.05 -18.96
C VAL A 122 1.54 1.22 -17.97
N GLY A 123 1.40 0.94 -16.68
CA GLY A 123 1.32 1.94 -15.63
C GLY A 123 2.60 2.76 -15.47
N VAL A 124 3.78 2.15 -15.61
CA VAL A 124 5.07 2.88 -15.57
C VAL A 124 5.25 3.75 -16.81
N TRP A 125 4.84 3.27 -17.99
CA TRP A 125 4.83 4.11 -19.20
C TRP A 125 3.86 5.28 -19.07
N LEU A 126 2.67 5.03 -18.54
CA LEU A 126 1.70 6.07 -18.24
C LEU A 126 2.25 7.07 -17.22
N PHE A 127 2.92 6.58 -16.17
CA PHE A 127 3.61 7.42 -15.19
C PHE A 127 4.66 8.32 -15.86
N ALA A 128 5.51 7.78 -16.73
CA ALA A 128 6.53 8.54 -17.45
C ALA A 128 5.91 9.62 -18.34
N TRP A 129 4.82 9.29 -19.04
CA TRP A 129 4.08 10.24 -19.86
C TRP A 129 3.46 11.36 -19.01
N LEU A 130 2.79 11.04 -17.91
CA LEU A 130 2.21 12.01 -16.99
C LEU A 130 3.27 12.90 -16.33
N ARG A 131 4.47 12.35 -16.07
CA ARG A 131 5.61 13.12 -15.57
C ARG A 131 6.11 14.11 -16.62
N SER A 132 6.16 13.73 -17.89
CA SER A 132 6.58 14.65 -18.97
C SER A 132 5.63 15.85 -19.12
N LEU A 133 4.36 15.70 -18.71
CA LEU A 133 3.36 16.76 -18.68
C LEU A 133 3.43 17.65 -17.42
N GLY A 134 4.28 17.33 -16.44
CA GLY A 134 4.38 18.06 -15.17
C GLY A 134 3.17 17.89 -14.24
N GLN A 135 2.22 17.00 -14.57
CA GLN A 135 0.96 16.83 -13.81
C GLN A 135 0.99 15.65 -12.83
N ILE A 136 2.13 14.96 -12.69
CA ILE A 136 2.21 13.71 -11.95
C ILE A 136 1.87 13.86 -10.47
N ASP A 137 2.31 14.94 -9.81
CA ASP A 137 2.01 15.18 -8.40
C ASP A 137 0.51 15.33 -8.14
N LEU A 138 -0.18 16.10 -9.00
CA LEU A 138 -1.62 16.29 -8.92
C LEU A 138 -2.37 14.97 -9.16
N ILE A 139 -1.96 14.22 -10.19
CA ILE A 139 -2.61 12.96 -10.55
C ILE A 139 -2.44 11.91 -9.45
N ILE A 140 -1.25 11.81 -8.84
CA ILE A 140 -1.01 10.90 -7.72
C ILE A 140 -1.93 11.29 -6.55
N LYS A 141 -1.96 12.56 -6.15
CA LYS A 141 -2.80 13.03 -5.03
C LYS A 141 -4.28 12.78 -5.29
N LEU A 142 -4.79 13.13 -6.48
CA LEU A 142 -6.19 12.87 -6.87
C LEU A 142 -6.52 11.38 -6.90
N SER A 143 -5.63 10.57 -7.49
CA SER A 143 -5.79 9.11 -7.52
C SER A 143 -5.86 8.56 -6.10
N TYR A 144 -5.02 9.05 -5.17
CA TYR A 144 -5.05 8.66 -3.77
C TYR A 144 -6.36 9.05 -3.08
N VAL A 145 -6.85 10.28 -3.26
CA VAL A 145 -8.11 10.74 -2.67
C VAL A 145 -9.29 9.90 -3.17
N VAL A 146 -9.42 9.76 -4.49
CA VAL A 146 -10.50 8.97 -5.10
C VAL A 146 -10.42 7.52 -4.62
N PHE A 147 -9.23 6.93 -4.68
CA PHE A 147 -9.06 5.52 -4.39
C PHE A 147 -9.19 5.17 -2.91
N LEU A 148 -8.46 5.86 -2.01
CA LEU A 148 -8.58 5.67 -0.57
C LEU A 148 -9.97 6.06 -0.06
N GLY A 149 -10.58 7.10 -0.65
CA GLY A 149 -11.94 7.52 -0.32
C GLY A 149 -12.96 6.43 -0.62
N ILE A 150 -12.95 5.89 -1.85
CA ILE A 150 -13.87 4.80 -2.25
C ILE A 150 -13.62 3.56 -1.39
N VAL A 151 -12.40 3.03 -1.35
CA VAL A 151 -12.12 1.77 -0.65
C VAL A 151 -12.28 1.92 0.86
N GLY A 152 -11.78 3.02 1.44
CA GLY A 152 -11.94 3.32 2.86
C GLY A 152 -13.40 3.41 3.29
N THR A 153 -14.23 4.07 2.48
CA THR A 153 -15.68 4.19 2.75
C THR A 153 -16.37 2.83 2.65
N LEU A 154 -16.08 2.05 1.59
CA LEU A 154 -16.63 0.70 1.42
C LEU A 154 -16.27 -0.20 2.62
N MET A 155 -15.02 -0.17 3.07
CA MET A 155 -14.56 -0.95 4.22
C MET A 155 -15.17 -0.48 5.54
N MET A 156 -15.37 0.83 5.72
CA MET A 156 -16.02 1.41 6.90
C MET A 156 -17.48 0.99 6.98
N VAL A 157 -18.24 1.11 5.88
CA VAL A 157 -19.64 0.69 5.80
C VAL A 157 -19.79 -0.78 6.13
N GLU A 158 -18.90 -1.64 5.61
CA GLU A 158 -18.95 -3.07 5.89
C GLU A 158 -18.60 -3.38 7.36
N SER A 159 -17.58 -2.72 7.92
CA SER A 159 -17.20 -2.88 9.33
C SER A 159 -18.34 -2.48 10.27
N VAL A 160 -19.03 -1.37 9.98
CA VAL A 160 -20.20 -0.92 10.75
C VAL A 160 -21.35 -1.90 10.59
N SER A 161 -21.62 -2.35 9.36
CA SER A 161 -22.68 -3.33 9.07
C SER A 161 -22.45 -4.66 9.81
N ALA A 162 -21.20 -5.14 9.88
CA ALA A 162 -20.85 -6.35 10.61
C ALA A 162 -21.07 -6.21 12.12
N LEU A 163 -20.69 -5.08 12.71
CA LEU A 163 -20.90 -4.79 14.14
C LEU A 163 -22.38 -4.65 14.52
N ILE A 164 -23.20 -4.06 13.63
CA ILE A 164 -24.66 -3.94 13.84
C ILE A 164 -25.33 -5.30 13.75
N LYS A 165 -24.90 -6.16 12.81
CA LYS A 165 -25.48 -7.50 12.60
C LYS A 165 -25.10 -8.48 13.72
N SER A 166 -23.90 -8.38 14.29
CA SER A 166 -23.47 -9.21 15.43
C SER A 166 -24.18 -8.85 16.74
N LYS A 167 -24.61 -7.58 16.92
CA LYS A 167 -25.45 -7.17 18.06
C LYS A 167 -26.92 -7.63 17.94
N ARG A 168 -27.42 -7.87 16.73
CA ARG A 168 -28.80 -8.31 16.47
C ARG A 168 -28.96 -9.83 16.30
N SER A 169 -27.86 -10.60 16.24
CA SER A 169 -27.92 -12.05 16.07
C SER A 169 -26.79 -12.75 16.81
N GLY A 170 -27.12 -13.46 17.89
CA GLY A 170 -26.25 -14.44 18.54
C GLY A 170 -26.13 -15.75 17.74
N GLY A 171 -25.89 -15.68 16.44
CA GLY A 171 -25.86 -16.86 15.59
C GLY A 171 -25.15 -16.62 14.26
N ASN A 172 -24.14 -17.44 14.01
CA ASN A 172 -23.47 -17.73 12.73
C ASN A 172 -23.68 -16.70 11.62
N SER A 173 -22.65 -15.88 11.35
CA SER A 173 -22.51 -15.22 10.05
C SER A 173 -22.17 -16.26 8.98
N ALA A 174 -23.18 -17.04 8.60
CA ALA A 174 -23.29 -17.57 7.26
C ALA A 174 -24.09 -16.57 6.42
N SER A 175 -23.75 -16.51 5.13
CA SER A 175 -24.44 -15.79 4.06
C SER A 175 -23.92 -14.37 3.78
N SER A 176 -23.53 -14.05 2.55
CA SER A 176 -24.31 -14.32 1.34
C SER A 176 -23.44 -14.58 0.11
N ARG A 177 -23.57 -15.80 -0.45
CA ARG A 177 -23.24 -16.06 -1.85
C ARG A 177 -24.20 -15.23 -2.70
N LYS A 178 -23.81 -14.00 -3.05
CA LYS A 178 -24.43 -13.36 -4.21
C LYS A 178 -23.93 -14.10 -5.45
N HIS A 179 -24.82 -14.87 -6.06
CA HIS A 179 -24.64 -15.41 -7.40
C HIS A 179 -24.37 -14.23 -8.35
N ASN A 180 -23.09 -13.96 -8.61
CA ASN A 180 -22.69 -12.87 -9.48
C ASN A 180 -22.97 -13.33 -10.91
N ARG A 181 -23.83 -12.62 -11.65
CA ARG A 181 -24.19 -12.92 -13.05
C ARG A 181 -23.01 -12.69 -14.05
N LEU A 182 -21.77 -12.75 -13.56
CA LEU A 182 -20.53 -12.53 -14.31
C LEU A 182 -19.78 -13.86 -14.60
N HIS A 183 -20.49 -15.00 -14.63
CA HIS A 183 -19.92 -16.34 -14.86
C HIS A 183 -20.00 -16.85 -16.31
N HIS A 184 -20.40 -16.00 -17.27
CA HIS A 184 -20.62 -16.39 -18.67
C HIS A 184 -19.46 -16.07 -19.63
N LEU A 185 -18.29 -15.64 -19.13
CA LEU A 185 -17.13 -15.35 -19.98
C LEU A 185 -16.37 -16.64 -20.38
N PRO A 186 -15.81 -16.74 -21.61
CA PRO A 186 -15.00 -17.89 -22.05
C PRO A 186 -13.73 -18.06 -21.20
N LEU A 187 -13.11 -19.26 -21.22
CA LEU A 187 -11.90 -19.68 -20.45
C LEU A 187 -12.08 -19.93 -18.93
N LYS A 188 -12.88 -20.94 -18.56
CA LYS A 188 -13.08 -21.34 -17.16
C LYS A 188 -11.87 -22.13 -16.63
N MET A 189 -11.27 -21.69 -15.52
CA MET A 189 -10.23 -22.44 -14.79
C MET A 189 -10.73 -22.83 -13.40
N ARG A 190 -10.33 -24.01 -12.91
CA ARG A 190 -10.61 -24.46 -11.54
C ARG A 190 -9.48 -24.03 -10.62
N PHE A 191 -9.76 -23.12 -9.69
CA PHE A 191 -8.84 -22.74 -8.62
C PHE A 191 -9.11 -23.62 -7.40
N ARG A 192 -8.33 -24.71 -7.27
CA ARG A 192 -8.58 -25.80 -6.31
C ARG A 192 -8.51 -25.33 -4.85
N LYS A 193 -7.60 -24.41 -4.50
CA LYS A 193 -7.46 -23.92 -3.12
C LYS A 193 -8.47 -22.81 -2.81
N SER A 194 -8.77 -21.96 -3.78
CA SER A 194 -9.79 -20.91 -3.63
C SER A 194 -11.24 -21.42 -3.75
N LYS A 195 -11.44 -22.69 -4.15
CA LYS A 195 -12.76 -23.31 -4.40
C LYS A 195 -13.61 -22.52 -5.42
N LEU A 196 -12.95 -21.86 -6.38
CA LEU A 196 -13.62 -21.04 -7.38
C LEU A 196 -13.55 -21.70 -8.77
N TYR A 197 -14.65 -21.57 -9.50
CA TYR A 197 -14.75 -21.87 -10.92
C TYR A 197 -15.15 -20.60 -11.66
N ILE A 198 -14.15 -19.81 -12.03
CA ILE A 198 -14.32 -18.51 -12.67
C ILE A 198 -13.47 -18.44 -13.93
N SER A 199 -13.86 -17.56 -14.85
CA SER A 199 -13.11 -17.32 -16.08
C SER A 199 -11.78 -16.65 -15.74
N ALA A 200 -10.68 -17.14 -16.30
CA ALA A 200 -9.33 -16.61 -16.05
C ALA A 200 -9.17 -15.13 -16.46
N LEU A 201 -10.04 -14.65 -17.37
CA LEU A 201 -10.08 -13.27 -17.82
C LEU A 201 -10.39 -12.27 -16.68
N LEU A 202 -11.23 -12.65 -15.71
CA LEU A 202 -11.62 -11.73 -14.64
C LEU A 202 -10.46 -11.49 -13.64
N PRO A 203 -9.78 -12.53 -13.10
CA PRO A 203 -8.55 -12.32 -12.34
C PRO A 203 -7.46 -11.60 -13.15
N LEU A 204 -7.29 -11.92 -14.43
CA LEU A 204 -6.32 -11.25 -15.29
C LEU A 204 -6.61 -9.74 -15.41
N GLY A 205 -7.87 -9.37 -15.67
CA GLY A 205 -8.28 -7.97 -15.75
C GLY A 205 -8.13 -7.21 -14.43
N ILE A 206 -8.46 -7.85 -13.30
CA ILE A 206 -8.21 -7.27 -11.97
C ILE A 206 -6.71 -7.06 -11.76
N GLY A 207 -5.89 -8.08 -12.07
CA GLY A 207 -4.43 -7.98 -12.02
C GLY A 207 -3.91 -6.80 -12.84
N PHE A 208 -4.38 -6.65 -14.06
CA PHE A 208 -4.01 -5.56 -14.97
C PHE A 208 -4.34 -4.17 -14.40
N LEU A 209 -5.59 -3.94 -13.96
CA LEU A 209 -6.00 -2.66 -13.38
C LEU A 209 -5.22 -2.35 -12.09
N VAL A 210 -5.05 -3.34 -11.22
CA VAL A 210 -4.27 -3.20 -9.98
C VAL A 210 -2.81 -2.92 -10.29
N GLY A 211 -2.25 -3.54 -11.34
CA GLY A 211 -0.89 -3.28 -11.82
C GLY A 211 -0.69 -1.82 -12.25
N ILE A 212 -1.62 -1.27 -13.04
CA ILE A 212 -1.57 0.14 -13.47
C ILE A 212 -1.60 1.06 -12.25
N LEU A 213 -2.60 0.89 -11.37
CA LEU A 213 -2.75 1.72 -10.18
C LEU A 213 -1.54 1.59 -9.24
N SER A 214 -1.01 0.38 -9.08
CA SER A 214 0.16 0.14 -8.24
C SER A 214 1.41 0.82 -8.78
N ALA A 215 1.60 0.88 -10.10
CA ALA A 215 2.73 1.56 -10.72
C ALA A 215 2.63 3.09 -10.60
N ILE A 216 1.42 3.64 -10.80
CA ILE A 216 1.21 5.11 -10.73
C ILE A 216 1.31 5.62 -9.30
N MET A 217 0.69 4.89 -8.36
CA MET A 217 0.52 5.36 -6.99
C MET A 217 1.55 4.79 -6.01
N GLY A 218 2.27 3.72 -6.36
CA GLY A 218 3.19 3.06 -5.41
C GLY A 218 2.48 2.35 -4.27
N VAL A 219 1.19 2.05 -4.43
CA VAL A 219 0.31 1.47 -3.39
C VAL A 219 0.60 -0.01 -3.12
N GLY A 220 1.32 -0.68 -4.03
CA GLY A 220 1.68 -2.10 -3.88
C GLY A 220 0.52 -3.04 -4.14
N GLY A 221 -0.60 -2.56 -4.69
CA GLY A 221 -1.73 -3.36 -5.15
C GLY A 221 -2.56 -4.08 -4.08
N GLY A 222 -2.01 -4.47 -2.94
CA GLY A 222 -2.68 -5.33 -1.94
C GLY A 222 -3.92 -4.70 -1.31
N PHE A 223 -3.91 -3.39 -1.12
CA PHE A 223 -5.08 -2.67 -0.58
C PHE A 223 -6.26 -2.69 -1.54
N ILE A 224 -5.98 -2.79 -2.84
CA ILE A 224 -6.97 -2.91 -3.91
C ILE A 224 -7.36 -4.39 -4.08
N MET A 225 -6.34 -5.24 -4.10
CA MET A 225 -6.43 -6.64 -4.45
C MET A 225 -7.21 -7.44 -3.41
N VAL A 226 -7.01 -7.17 -2.12
CA VAL A 226 -7.71 -7.89 -1.05
C VAL A 226 -9.24 -7.70 -1.16
N PRO A 227 -9.79 -6.46 -1.18
CA PRO A 227 -11.20 -6.21 -1.47
C PRO A 227 -11.67 -6.80 -2.80
N ALA A 228 -10.91 -6.61 -3.89
CA ALA A 228 -11.30 -7.12 -5.21
C ALA A 228 -11.45 -8.65 -5.21
N MET A 229 -10.52 -9.37 -4.60
CA MET A 229 -10.57 -10.83 -4.51
C MET A 229 -11.68 -11.33 -3.58
N ILE A 230 -12.00 -10.60 -2.51
CA ILE A 230 -13.10 -10.97 -1.59
C ILE A 230 -14.45 -10.71 -2.26
N TYR A 231 -14.68 -9.51 -2.79
CA TYR A 231 -16.02 -9.10 -3.23
C TYR A 231 -16.31 -9.44 -4.70
N LEU A 232 -15.33 -9.30 -5.60
CA LEU A 232 -15.53 -9.58 -7.02
C LEU A 232 -15.34 -11.06 -7.33
N LEU A 233 -14.30 -11.67 -6.75
CA LEU A 233 -13.96 -13.07 -7.01
C LEU A 233 -14.60 -14.03 -6.00
N GLY A 234 -14.98 -13.57 -4.80
CA GLY A 234 -15.59 -14.41 -3.78
C GLY A 234 -14.59 -15.35 -3.08
N MET A 235 -13.31 -15.01 -3.06
CA MET A 235 -12.29 -15.84 -2.44
C MET A 235 -12.38 -15.83 -0.90
N PRO A 236 -12.12 -16.96 -0.22
CA PRO A 236 -12.00 -17.00 1.23
C PRO A 236 -10.87 -16.09 1.74
N THR A 237 -11.16 -15.26 2.74
CA THR A 237 -10.23 -14.28 3.32
C THR A 237 -8.88 -14.89 3.73
N ALA A 238 -8.87 -16.13 4.22
CA ALA A 238 -7.66 -16.85 4.61
C ALA A 238 -6.67 -17.03 3.43
N VAL A 239 -7.17 -17.28 2.22
CA VAL A 239 -6.36 -17.53 1.01
C VAL A 239 -6.04 -16.23 0.26
N VAL A 240 -6.93 -15.23 0.36
CA VAL A 240 -6.80 -13.91 -0.28
C VAL A 240 -5.50 -13.22 0.12
N ILE A 241 -5.18 -13.20 1.42
CA ILE A 241 -4.01 -12.47 1.93
C ILE A 241 -2.71 -13.07 1.37
N GLY A 242 -2.56 -14.41 1.44
CA GLY A 242 -1.37 -15.07 0.91
C GLY A 242 -1.22 -14.93 -0.60
N THR A 243 -2.34 -15.04 -1.33
CA THR A 243 -2.36 -14.97 -2.80
C THR A 243 -2.09 -13.56 -3.32
N SER A 244 -2.60 -12.53 -2.65
CA SER A 244 -2.28 -11.13 -2.99
C SER A 244 -0.81 -10.84 -2.74
N LEU A 245 -0.30 -11.13 -1.55
CA LEU A 245 1.12 -10.88 -1.23
C LEU A 245 2.07 -11.57 -2.22
N PHE A 246 1.74 -12.77 -2.70
CA PHE A 246 2.52 -13.47 -3.73
C PHE A 246 2.61 -12.65 -5.02
N GLN A 247 1.47 -12.21 -5.56
CA GLN A 247 1.43 -11.40 -6.76
C GLN A 247 2.09 -10.02 -6.58
N ILE A 248 1.91 -9.40 -5.41
CA ILE A 248 2.45 -8.07 -5.09
C ILE A 248 3.98 -8.05 -5.17
N ILE A 249 4.66 -9.10 -4.70
CA ILE A 249 6.13 -9.19 -4.75
C ILE A 249 6.62 -8.93 -6.17
N PHE A 250 6.08 -9.66 -7.14
CA PHE A 250 6.54 -9.57 -8.52
C PHE A 250 6.07 -8.30 -9.23
N VAL A 251 4.84 -7.83 -8.97
CA VAL A 251 4.33 -6.61 -9.60
C VAL A 251 5.02 -5.36 -9.06
N ALA A 252 5.26 -5.30 -7.75
CA ALA A 252 6.04 -4.21 -7.16
C ALA A 252 7.51 -4.27 -7.61
N ALA A 253 8.11 -5.46 -7.70
CA ALA A 253 9.47 -5.61 -8.22
C ALA A 253 9.56 -5.16 -9.69
N ASN A 254 8.59 -5.54 -10.54
CA ASN A 254 8.54 -5.08 -11.93
C ASN A 254 8.37 -3.56 -12.02
N ALA A 255 7.44 -2.99 -11.24
CA ALA A 255 7.22 -1.56 -11.21
C ALA A 255 8.48 -0.81 -10.76
N THR A 256 9.13 -1.23 -9.66
CA THR A 256 10.38 -0.61 -9.20
C THR A 256 11.48 -0.72 -10.24
N PHE A 257 11.68 -1.90 -10.82
CA PHE A 257 12.72 -2.10 -11.83
C PHE A 257 12.54 -1.18 -13.03
N LEU A 258 11.33 -1.12 -13.59
CA LEU A 258 11.02 -0.23 -14.70
C LEU A 258 11.08 1.25 -14.31
N GLN A 259 10.68 1.59 -13.09
CA GLN A 259 10.73 2.96 -12.57
C GLN A 259 12.17 3.43 -12.33
N ALA A 260 13.07 2.53 -11.92
CA ALA A 260 14.50 2.79 -11.82
C ALA A 260 15.12 3.00 -13.21
N LEU A 261 14.80 2.13 -14.17
CA LEU A 261 15.36 2.18 -15.52
C LEU A 261 14.85 3.36 -16.35
N LEU A 262 13.54 3.59 -16.38
CA LEU A 262 12.90 4.55 -17.27
C LEU A 262 12.79 5.94 -16.65
N ASN A 263 12.56 6.01 -15.34
CA ASN A 263 12.25 7.26 -14.66
C ASN A 263 13.34 7.72 -13.69
N GLN A 264 14.32 6.88 -13.33
CA GLN A 264 15.40 7.23 -12.38
C GLN A 264 14.90 7.88 -11.08
N THR A 265 13.73 7.46 -10.59
CA THR A 265 13.08 8.04 -9.39
C THR A 265 13.29 7.21 -8.13
N VAL A 266 14.03 6.10 -8.20
CA VAL A 266 14.24 5.18 -7.08
C VAL A 266 15.44 5.63 -6.26
N ASP A 267 15.20 6.21 -5.09
CA ASP A 267 16.26 6.57 -4.15
C ASP A 267 16.71 5.33 -3.38
N VAL A 268 17.90 4.83 -3.71
CA VAL A 268 18.43 3.57 -3.16
C VAL A 268 18.66 3.67 -1.65
N VAL A 269 19.07 4.83 -1.15
CA VAL A 269 19.36 5.02 0.28
C VAL A 269 18.05 5.01 1.07
N LEU A 270 17.05 5.77 0.63
CA LEU A 270 15.71 5.74 1.21
C LEU A 270 15.10 4.34 1.13
N ALA A 271 15.25 3.65 -0.01
CA ALA A 271 14.72 2.30 -0.22
C ALA A 271 15.31 1.31 0.79
N LEU A 272 16.63 1.31 0.99
CA LEU A 272 17.30 0.40 1.92
C LEU A 272 16.89 0.64 3.37
N LEU A 273 16.80 1.89 3.80
CA LEU A 273 16.36 2.23 5.15
C LEU A 273 14.91 1.82 5.40
N LEU A 274 14.01 2.10 4.45
CA LEU A 274 12.61 1.67 4.53
C LEU A 274 12.49 0.14 4.52
N LEU A 275 13.34 -0.55 3.75
CA LEU A 275 13.38 -2.00 3.67
C LEU A 275 13.73 -2.62 5.03
N VAL A 276 14.81 -2.16 5.65
CA VAL A 276 15.27 -2.68 6.96
C VAL A 276 14.18 -2.51 8.02
N GLY A 277 13.62 -1.31 8.15
CA GLY A 277 12.50 -1.07 9.05
C GLY A 277 11.29 -1.93 8.69
N GLY A 278 10.93 -1.94 7.41
CA GLY A 278 9.76 -2.64 6.86
C GLY A 278 9.74 -4.13 7.11
N VAL A 279 10.87 -4.82 6.94
CA VAL A 279 10.97 -6.27 7.19
C VAL A 279 10.78 -6.58 8.67
N ILE A 280 11.46 -5.82 9.56
CA ILE A 280 11.34 -6.01 11.01
C ILE A 280 9.90 -5.76 11.45
N GLY A 281 9.32 -4.65 10.99
CA GLY A 281 7.91 -4.30 11.24
C GLY A 281 6.96 -5.40 10.77
N ALA A 282 7.11 -5.87 9.53
CA ALA A 282 6.22 -6.89 8.96
C ALA A 282 6.25 -8.21 9.73
N GLN A 283 7.42 -8.64 10.19
CA GLN A 283 7.53 -9.86 11.00
C GLN A 283 6.79 -9.73 12.34
N ILE A 284 6.92 -8.60 13.03
CA ILE A 284 6.20 -8.32 14.27
C ILE A 284 4.70 -8.22 13.98
N GLY A 285 4.34 -7.52 12.90
CA GLY A 285 2.97 -7.27 12.50
C GLY A 285 2.18 -8.54 12.19
N THR A 286 2.79 -9.48 11.45
CA THR A 286 2.15 -10.78 11.13
C THR A 286 1.85 -11.60 12.39
N ARG A 287 2.72 -11.55 13.41
CA ARG A 287 2.49 -12.22 14.70
C ARG A 287 1.37 -11.58 15.49
N ILE A 288 1.28 -10.24 15.48
CA ILE A 288 0.19 -9.50 16.14
C ILE A 288 -1.14 -9.74 15.41
N GLY A 289 -1.15 -9.61 14.09
CA GLY A 289 -2.33 -9.81 13.25
C GLY A 289 -2.95 -11.20 13.41
N ALA A 290 -2.14 -12.23 13.63
CA ALA A 290 -2.62 -13.59 13.90
C ALA A 290 -3.43 -13.74 15.20
N LYS A 291 -3.31 -12.79 16.15
CA LYS A 291 -4.05 -12.80 17.42
C LYS A 291 -5.31 -11.93 17.39
N LEU A 292 -5.49 -11.10 16.36
CA LEU A 292 -6.58 -10.14 16.28
C LEU A 292 -7.78 -10.72 15.52
N LYS A 293 -8.99 -10.36 15.96
CA LYS A 293 -10.22 -10.75 15.26
C LYS A 293 -10.33 -9.98 13.95
N ALA A 294 -10.77 -10.66 12.88
CA ALA A 294 -10.89 -10.09 11.54
C ALA A 294 -11.75 -8.81 11.47
N GLU A 295 -12.75 -8.70 12.34
CA GLU A 295 -13.66 -7.55 12.45
C GLU A 295 -12.93 -6.29 12.96
N GLN A 296 -12.10 -6.44 14.00
CA GLN A 296 -11.33 -5.32 14.58
C GLN A 296 -10.26 -4.81 13.61
N LEU A 297 -9.61 -5.74 12.90
CA LEU A 297 -8.63 -5.40 11.87
C LEU A 297 -9.25 -4.54 10.77
N ARG A 298 -10.43 -4.94 10.29
CA ARG A 298 -11.10 -4.23 9.19
C ARG A 298 -11.49 -2.80 9.56
N GLY A 299 -12.06 -2.61 10.75
CA GLY A 299 -12.45 -1.28 11.24
C GLY A 299 -11.25 -0.36 11.47
N LEU A 300 -10.17 -0.86 12.09
CA LEU A 300 -8.97 -0.07 12.33
C LEU A 300 -8.27 0.35 11.03
N LEU A 301 -8.22 -0.56 10.04
CA LEU A 301 -7.70 -0.28 8.71
C LEU A 301 -8.54 0.78 7.99
N ALA A 302 -9.87 0.64 8.00
CA ALA A 302 -10.77 1.60 7.36
C ALA A 302 -10.62 3.01 7.95
N ALA A 303 -10.59 3.11 9.28
CA ALA A 303 -10.39 4.40 9.98
C ALA A 303 -9.04 5.05 9.61
N MET A 304 -7.97 4.25 9.54
CA MET A 304 -6.65 4.74 9.15
C MET A 304 -6.61 5.23 7.70
N VAL A 305 -7.20 4.47 6.78
CA VAL A 305 -7.28 4.84 5.35
C VAL A 305 -8.04 6.14 5.17
N LEU A 306 -9.21 6.27 5.82
CA LEU A 306 -10.02 7.48 5.74
C LEU A 306 -9.30 8.69 6.35
N ALA A 307 -8.52 8.49 7.43
CA ALA A 307 -7.71 9.56 8.00
C ALA A 307 -6.62 10.05 7.03
N VAL A 308 -5.92 9.13 6.36
CA VAL A 308 -4.92 9.49 5.33
C VAL A 308 -5.59 10.19 4.16
N CYS A 309 -6.73 9.67 3.68
CA CYS A 309 -7.51 10.29 2.61
C CYS A 309 -7.93 11.72 2.98
N GLY A 310 -8.43 11.93 4.19
CA GLY A 310 -8.82 13.25 4.69
C GLY A 310 -7.64 14.22 4.74
N LYS A 311 -6.46 13.76 5.17
CA LYS A 311 -5.26 14.62 5.18
C LYS A 311 -4.82 15.02 3.78
N ILE A 312 -4.80 14.10 2.81
CA ILE A 312 -4.48 14.43 1.41
C ILE A 312 -5.50 15.42 0.84
N LEU A 313 -6.79 15.25 1.17
CA LEU A 313 -7.84 16.18 0.74
C LEU A 313 -7.62 17.59 1.32
N ILE A 314 -7.27 17.69 2.61
CA ILE A 314 -6.94 18.97 3.25
C ILE A 314 -5.73 19.62 2.58
N ASP A 315 -4.65 18.87 2.33
CA ASP A 315 -3.47 19.38 1.62
C ASP A 315 -3.78 19.86 0.19
N LEU A 316 -4.86 19.34 -0.43
CA LEU A 316 -5.28 19.72 -1.76
C LEU A 316 -6.20 20.95 -1.77
N MET A 317 -7.00 21.13 -0.70
CA MET A 317 -7.94 22.24 -0.57
C MET A 317 -7.34 23.48 0.10
N VAL A 318 -6.37 23.30 0.99
CA VAL A 318 -5.68 24.41 1.66
C VAL A 318 -4.54 24.89 0.76
N PRO A 319 -4.57 26.13 0.25
CA PRO A 319 -3.47 26.67 -0.54
C PRO A 319 -2.19 26.73 0.32
N PRO A 320 -1.00 26.45 -0.26
CA PRO A 320 0.24 26.58 0.47
C PRO A 320 0.46 28.03 0.93
N ASP A 321 0.98 28.21 2.15
CA ASP A 321 1.24 29.52 2.76
C ASP A 321 2.22 30.40 1.95
N LEU A 322 2.94 29.82 0.98
CA LEU A 322 3.83 30.49 0.04
C LEU A 322 3.36 30.22 -1.40
N ILE A 323 2.75 31.22 -2.01
CA ILE A 323 2.20 31.18 -3.39
C ILE A 323 3.32 31.11 -4.44
N TYR A 324 4.56 31.46 -4.08
CA TYR A 324 5.72 31.48 -4.99
C TYR A 324 6.93 30.80 -4.33
N SER A 325 7.46 29.78 -4.98
CA SER A 325 8.86 29.35 -4.82
C SER A 325 9.62 29.86 -6.05
N LEU A 326 10.59 30.75 -5.83
CA LEU A 326 11.51 31.17 -6.89
C LEU A 326 12.47 30.00 -7.15
N ASP A 327 12.13 29.17 -8.13
CA ASP A 327 13.08 28.21 -8.69
C ASP A 327 14.06 29.03 -9.53
N ILE A 328 15.28 29.22 -9.01
CA ILE A 328 16.34 29.87 -9.77
C ILE A 328 16.75 28.86 -10.86
N LEU A 329 16.18 29.03 -12.04
CA LEU A 329 16.58 28.38 -13.29
C LEU A 329 18.07 28.68 -13.54
N ASN A 330 18.96 27.87 -12.98
CA ASN A 330 20.35 27.81 -13.42
C ASN A 330 20.40 26.90 -14.65
N LYS A 331 20.68 27.52 -15.81
CA LYS A 331 20.85 26.88 -17.12
C LYS A 331 21.92 25.80 -17.09
#